data_AF-A0A1Y6KLF0-F1
#
_entry.id   AF-A0A1Y6KLF0-F1
#
_cell.length_a   1.000
_cell.length_b   1.000
_cell.length_c   1.000
_cell.angle_alpha   90.00
_cell.angle_beta   90.00
_cell.angle_gamma   90.00
#
_symmetry.space_group_name_H-M   'P 1'
#
loop_
_entity.id
_entity.type
_entity.pdbx_description
1 polymer ?
#
loop_
_entity_poly.entity_id
_entity_poly.type
_entity_poly.pdbx_seq_one_letter_code
_entity_poly.pdbx_strand_id
1 'polypeptide(L)'
;MDWFERLTGFKEIDYASTRAKLKVENGRLTSLVNRRSYGIGRLELPKLSELRRQAQQSPRRPGKRRVNLVSGDVRTLHLVPEFAGALFQVASQFNLLEMIGPHATPEDGVTIYQSDPTQGPACAIAAGAATIYRNYFAPLPGQSGQTRHRQLDALADVEAALRRRLPRGGELWAMTNGYALCTRSGLDSITAILDASDEGEIDALRGQLRIGLHSDVELTDADEPRPTVSQAFCSALPVAYCSPAPRYWEPFARLVLEASYEATIWAAVLNAISGSNIVLLTSVGGGAFGNEDSWIEDALRRALLLASGFDLDVRLVSYDRPTEAFLRLQREFG
;
A
#
# COMPACT_ATOMS: atom_id res chain seq x y z
N MET A 1 9.67 26.21 -4.76
CA MET A 1 9.61 25.10 -5.74
C MET A 1 9.07 23.90 -5.00
N ASP A 2 7.90 23.40 -5.40
CA ASP A 2 7.32 22.17 -4.85
C ASP A 2 8.18 20.95 -5.20
N TRP A 3 7.87 19.78 -4.63
CA TRP A 3 8.69 18.59 -4.84
C TRP A 3 8.69 18.12 -6.30
N PHE A 4 7.56 18.24 -6.99
CA PHE A 4 7.43 17.84 -8.39
C PHE A 4 8.33 18.71 -9.28
N GLU A 5 8.26 20.04 -9.12
CA GLU A 5 9.04 21.02 -9.88
C GLU A 5 10.54 20.86 -9.62
N ARG A 6 10.95 20.49 -8.39
CA ARG A 6 12.37 20.17 -8.09
C ARG A 6 12.88 18.97 -8.88
N LEU A 7 12.05 17.95 -9.06
CA LEU A 7 12.44 16.73 -9.79
C LEU A 7 12.42 16.94 -11.30
N THR A 8 11.34 17.55 -11.81
CA THR A 8 11.04 17.60 -13.25
C THR A 8 11.45 18.91 -13.92
N GLY A 9 11.70 19.98 -13.15
CA GLY A 9 12.06 21.31 -13.66
C GLY A 9 10.89 22.10 -14.25
N PHE A 10 9.65 21.67 -14.01
CA PHE A 10 8.45 22.42 -14.36
C PHE A 10 7.34 22.15 -13.34
N LYS A 11 6.45 23.12 -13.14
CA LYS A 11 5.27 22.94 -12.27
C LYS A 11 4.30 21.94 -12.88
N GLU A 12 3.72 21.09 -12.04
CA GLU A 12 2.60 20.25 -12.46
C GLU A 12 1.43 21.13 -12.91
N ILE A 13 0.85 20.79 -14.06
CA ILE A 13 -0.25 21.54 -14.70
C ILE A 13 -1.38 20.56 -15.01
N ASP A 14 -2.09 20.69 -16.13
CA ASP A 14 -3.08 19.69 -16.53
C ASP A 14 -2.44 18.33 -16.84
N TYR A 15 -3.24 17.27 -16.75
CA TYR A 15 -2.79 15.89 -16.87
C TYR A 15 -2.07 15.61 -18.20
N ALA A 16 -2.63 16.08 -19.33
CA ALA A 16 -2.11 15.81 -20.66
C ALA A 16 -0.79 16.54 -20.91
N SER A 17 -0.73 17.83 -20.57
CA SER A 17 0.48 18.65 -20.74
C SER A 17 1.60 18.22 -19.79
N THR A 18 1.27 17.79 -18.57
CA THR A 18 2.25 17.22 -17.63
C THR A 18 2.83 15.94 -18.19
N ARG A 19 1.96 14.99 -18.61
CA ARG A 19 2.39 13.71 -19.20
C ARG A 19 3.23 13.90 -20.46
N ALA A 20 2.90 14.86 -21.31
CA ALA A 20 3.63 15.14 -22.55
C ALA A 20 5.08 15.63 -22.31
N LYS A 21 5.38 16.16 -21.11
CA LYS A 21 6.72 16.61 -20.72
C LYS A 21 7.56 15.52 -20.04
N LEU A 22 7.01 14.31 -19.90
CA LEU A 22 7.64 13.19 -19.23
C LEU A 22 7.76 12.00 -20.18
N LYS A 23 8.86 11.25 -20.09
CA LYS A 23 9.09 10.02 -20.85
C LYS A 23 9.47 8.90 -19.90
N VAL A 24 8.85 7.73 -20.07
CA VAL A 24 9.25 6.50 -19.38
C VAL A 24 9.88 5.55 -20.39
N GLU A 25 11.12 5.15 -20.13
CA GLU A 25 11.89 4.25 -21.00
C GLU A 25 12.93 3.51 -20.15
N ASN A 26 13.10 2.21 -20.41
CA ASN A 26 14.10 1.36 -19.75
C ASN A 26 14.08 1.46 -18.20
N GLY A 27 12.89 1.45 -17.59
CA GLY A 27 12.75 1.51 -16.13
C GLY A 27 13.10 2.87 -15.52
N ARG A 28 13.14 3.94 -16.31
CA ARG A 28 13.40 5.29 -15.83
C ARG A 28 12.34 6.29 -16.27
N LEU A 29 12.00 7.24 -15.39
CA LEU A 29 11.23 8.43 -15.71
C LEU A 29 12.19 9.58 -16.00
N THR A 30 12.05 10.20 -17.17
CA THR A 30 12.88 11.32 -17.61
C THR A 30 12.01 12.54 -17.89
N SER A 31 12.37 13.69 -17.31
CA SER A 31 11.75 14.96 -17.70
C SER A 31 12.38 15.47 -18.99
N LEU A 32 11.53 15.83 -19.95
CA LEU A 32 11.96 16.41 -21.22
C LEU A 32 12.36 17.89 -21.09
N VAL A 33 12.03 18.53 -19.96
CA VAL A 33 12.32 19.95 -19.69
C VAL A 33 13.74 20.11 -19.14
N ASN A 34 14.10 19.40 -18.08
CA ASN A 34 15.40 19.53 -17.42
C ASN A 34 16.37 18.37 -17.70
N ARG A 35 15.94 17.35 -18.46
CA ARG A 35 16.70 16.14 -18.82
C ARG A 35 17.12 15.25 -17.64
N ARG A 36 16.68 15.53 -16.41
CA ARG A 36 16.90 14.65 -15.26
C ARG A 36 16.10 13.37 -15.43
N SER A 37 16.69 12.27 -14.98
CA SER A 37 16.16 10.92 -15.14
C SER A 37 16.31 10.16 -13.83
N TYR A 38 15.28 9.41 -13.43
CA TYR A 38 15.25 8.67 -12.17
C TYR A 38 14.71 7.26 -12.40
N GLY A 39 15.25 6.28 -11.67
CA GLY A 39 14.77 4.90 -11.66
C GLY A 39 13.38 4.83 -11.05
N ILE A 40 12.43 4.25 -11.79
CA ILE A 40 11.06 4.08 -11.28
C ILE A 40 10.89 2.77 -10.54
N GLY A 41 11.78 1.79 -10.71
CA GLY A 41 11.61 0.45 -10.16
C GLY A 41 10.62 -0.39 -10.98
N ARG A 42 10.08 -1.45 -10.36
CA ARG A 42 9.13 -2.39 -10.98
C ARG A 42 7.83 -2.45 -10.18
N LEU A 43 6.74 -2.00 -10.78
CA LEU A 43 5.39 -2.07 -10.19
C LEU A 43 4.69 -3.37 -10.57
N GLU A 44 4.19 -4.07 -9.56
CA GLU A 44 3.31 -5.24 -9.68
C GLU A 44 2.07 -5.05 -8.81
N LEU A 45 1.02 -5.82 -9.12
CA LEU A 45 -0.22 -5.84 -8.36
C LEU A 45 -0.57 -7.25 -7.87
N PRO A 46 0.33 -7.97 -7.17
CA PRO A 46 0.15 -9.39 -6.86
C PRO A 46 -1.02 -9.62 -5.90
N LYS A 47 -1.70 -10.77 -6.04
CA LYS A 47 -2.64 -11.27 -5.02
C LYS A 47 -1.87 -11.82 -3.82
N LEU A 48 -2.50 -11.79 -2.64
CA LEU A 48 -1.97 -12.47 -1.46
C LEU A 48 -1.68 -13.97 -1.74
N SER A 49 -2.59 -14.66 -2.43
CA SER A 49 -2.39 -16.06 -2.82
C SER A 49 -1.18 -16.30 -3.73
N GLU A 50 -0.84 -15.34 -4.58
CA GLU A 50 0.34 -15.40 -5.45
C GLU A 50 1.63 -15.21 -4.65
N LEU A 51 1.65 -14.24 -3.73
CA LEU A 51 2.78 -13.99 -2.84
C LEU A 51 3.06 -15.20 -1.93
N ARG A 52 2.02 -15.81 -1.36
CA ARG A 52 2.13 -17.07 -0.58
C ARG A 52 2.81 -18.16 -1.39
N ARG A 53 2.31 -18.42 -2.60
CA ARG A 53 2.85 -19.46 -3.49
C ARG A 53 4.31 -19.18 -3.82
N GLN A 54 4.64 -17.95 -4.19
CA GLN A 54 6.01 -17.55 -4.50
C GLN A 54 6.95 -17.72 -3.30
N ALA A 55 6.54 -17.27 -2.11
CA ALA A 55 7.34 -17.40 -0.89
C ALA A 55 7.58 -18.87 -0.50
N GLN A 56 6.59 -19.74 -0.71
CA GLN A 56 6.73 -21.18 -0.46
C GLN A 56 7.65 -21.88 -1.45
N GLN A 57 7.67 -21.44 -2.71
CA GLN A 57 8.50 -22.01 -3.77
C GLN A 57 9.93 -21.48 -3.77
N SER A 58 10.17 -20.39 -3.05
CA SER A 58 11.47 -19.73 -3.01
C SER A 58 12.39 -20.35 -1.95
N PRO A 59 13.73 -20.20 -2.11
CA PRO A 59 14.68 -20.62 -1.08
C PRO A 59 14.36 -19.95 0.26
N ARG A 60 14.08 -20.78 1.28
CA ARG A 60 13.83 -20.28 2.63
C ARG A 60 15.13 -19.73 3.21
N ARG A 61 15.05 -18.54 3.82
CA ARG A 61 16.05 -18.05 4.78
C ARG A 61 15.55 -18.36 6.18
N PRO A 62 15.86 -19.56 6.72
CA PRO A 62 15.39 -19.94 8.04
C PRO A 62 16.02 -19.03 9.09
N GLY A 63 15.23 -18.66 10.08
CA GLY A 63 15.70 -17.91 11.23
C GLY A 63 14.53 -17.44 12.06
N LYS A 64 14.79 -16.50 12.96
CA LYS A 64 13.78 -15.97 13.86
C LYS A 64 13.53 -14.51 13.54
N ARG A 65 12.26 -14.19 13.29
CA ARG A 65 11.79 -12.82 13.14
C ARG A 65 12.06 -12.02 14.41
N ARG A 66 12.53 -10.78 14.26
CA ARG A 66 12.71 -9.78 15.32
C ARG A 66 11.71 -8.64 15.11
N VAL A 67 11.15 -8.10 16.19
CA VAL A 67 10.25 -6.94 16.11
C VAL A 67 10.78 -5.80 16.97
N ASN A 68 11.04 -4.67 16.34
CA ASN A 68 11.53 -3.47 17.00
C ASN A 68 10.64 -2.27 16.66
N LEU A 69 10.63 -1.27 17.54
CA LEU A 69 9.96 0.00 17.27
C LEU A 69 10.94 0.97 16.65
N VAL A 70 10.46 1.74 15.69
CA VAL A 70 11.15 2.92 15.18
C VAL A 70 10.19 4.09 15.18
N SER A 71 10.61 5.21 15.74
CA SER A 71 9.85 6.46 15.72
C SER A 71 10.52 7.46 14.80
N GLY A 72 9.73 8.14 13.97
CA GLY A 72 10.20 9.24 13.14
C GLY A 72 9.35 9.47 11.90
N ASP A 73 9.68 10.57 11.20
CA ASP A 73 9.10 10.86 9.88
C ASP A 73 9.50 9.76 8.89
N VAL A 74 8.51 9.03 8.38
CA VAL A 74 8.72 7.93 7.43
C VAL A 74 9.49 8.38 6.19
N ARG A 75 9.32 9.61 5.73
CA ARG A 75 10.07 10.16 4.59
C ARG A 75 11.56 10.29 4.91
N THR A 76 11.90 10.67 6.14
CA THR A 76 13.29 10.66 6.63
C THR A 76 13.80 9.22 6.83
N LEU A 77 12.96 8.30 7.32
CA LEU A 77 13.34 6.90 7.47
C LEU A 77 13.74 6.26 6.14
N HIS A 78 13.11 6.62 5.01
CA HIS A 78 13.54 6.14 3.68
C HIS A 78 15.03 6.44 3.41
N LEU A 79 15.55 7.55 3.92
CA LEU A 79 16.94 8.00 3.69
C LEU A 79 17.95 7.37 4.66
N VAL A 80 17.50 6.61 5.67
CA VAL A 80 18.40 5.98 6.64
C VAL A 80 19.21 4.87 5.95
N PRO A 81 20.57 4.90 5.99
CA PRO A 81 21.39 3.91 5.28
C PRO A 81 21.11 2.45 5.66
N GLU A 82 20.69 2.20 6.91
CA GLU A 82 20.27 0.86 7.37
C GLU A 82 19.09 0.31 6.56
N PHE A 83 18.20 1.17 6.05
CA PHE A 83 16.99 0.77 5.35
C PHE A 83 17.14 0.77 3.82
N ALA A 84 18.37 0.91 3.30
CA ALA A 84 18.63 0.68 1.88
C ALA A 84 18.19 -0.75 1.49
N GLY A 85 17.39 -0.86 0.43
CA GLY A 85 16.78 -2.09 -0.05
C GLY A 85 15.67 -2.67 0.83
N ALA A 86 15.32 -2.03 1.95
CA ALA A 86 14.23 -2.48 2.82
C ALA A 86 12.86 -2.35 2.15
N LEU A 87 11.88 -3.08 2.67
CA LEU A 87 10.48 -2.96 2.25
C LEU A 87 9.71 -2.03 3.19
N PHE A 88 9.11 -0.97 2.65
CA PHE A 88 8.26 -0.05 3.38
C PHE A 88 6.78 -0.35 3.09
N GLN A 89 6.00 -0.63 4.14
CA GLN A 89 4.55 -0.66 4.01
C GLN A 89 4.01 0.77 3.92
N VAL A 90 3.26 1.05 2.87
CA VAL A 90 2.68 2.36 2.61
C VAL A 90 1.16 2.25 2.75
N ALA A 91 0.60 3.04 3.67
CA ALA A 91 -0.85 3.23 3.73
C ALA A 91 -1.29 4.02 2.49
N SER A 92 -2.05 3.36 1.61
CA SER A 92 -2.44 3.87 0.30
C SER A 92 -3.93 3.61 0.04
N GLN A 93 -4.43 4.02 -1.11
CA GLN A 93 -5.77 3.68 -1.58
C GLN A 93 -5.73 2.44 -2.50
N PHE A 94 -6.90 1.86 -2.80
CA PHE A 94 -6.96 0.65 -3.65
C PHE A 94 -6.48 0.89 -5.10
N ASN A 95 -6.31 2.13 -5.53
CA ASN A 95 -5.73 2.51 -6.82
C ASN A 95 -4.22 2.83 -6.76
N LEU A 96 -3.59 2.65 -5.60
CA LEU A 96 -2.16 2.91 -5.33
C LEU A 96 -1.72 4.38 -5.48
N LEU A 97 -2.67 5.29 -5.27
CA LEU A 97 -2.45 6.73 -5.20
C LEU A 97 -2.77 7.22 -3.79
N GLU A 98 -2.22 8.38 -3.44
CA GLU A 98 -2.31 9.00 -2.11
C GLU A 98 -3.13 10.31 -2.17
N MET A 99 -4.27 10.28 -2.85
CA MET A 99 -5.13 11.45 -3.07
C MET A 99 -5.84 11.89 -1.77
N ILE A 100 -5.88 13.20 -1.48
CA ILE A 100 -6.36 13.86 -0.23
C ILE A 100 -7.87 13.72 0.07
N GLY A 101 -8.53 12.73 -0.53
CA GLY A 101 -9.92 12.37 -0.31
C GLY A 101 -10.56 11.74 -1.55
N PRO A 102 -11.80 11.22 -1.45
CA PRO A 102 -12.47 10.55 -2.56
C PRO A 102 -12.85 11.48 -3.72
N HIS A 103 -12.80 12.80 -3.55
CA HIS A 103 -13.13 13.77 -4.59
C HIS A 103 -11.96 14.07 -5.54
N ALA A 104 -10.72 13.91 -5.04
CA ALA A 104 -9.50 14.14 -5.80
C ALA A 104 -9.22 12.96 -6.75
N THR A 105 -8.80 13.27 -7.98
CA THR A 105 -8.62 12.30 -9.05
C THR A 105 -7.20 12.30 -9.59
N PRO A 106 -6.81 11.26 -10.37
CA PRO A 106 -5.49 11.22 -11.00
C PRO A 106 -5.13 12.50 -11.79
N GLU A 107 -6.12 13.16 -12.37
CA GLU A 107 -5.97 14.40 -13.13
C GLU A 107 -5.65 15.63 -12.28
N ASP A 108 -5.93 15.60 -10.98
CA ASP A 108 -5.54 16.67 -10.04
C ASP A 108 -4.02 16.65 -9.75
N GLY A 109 -3.32 15.61 -10.22
CA GLY A 109 -1.87 15.49 -10.13
C GLY A 109 -1.39 14.93 -8.80
N VAL A 110 -0.08 14.75 -8.68
CA VAL A 110 0.57 14.18 -7.48
C VAL A 110 1.20 15.25 -6.59
N THR A 111 1.37 16.48 -7.07
CA THR A 111 1.92 17.59 -6.28
C THR A 111 1.07 17.88 -5.05
N ILE A 112 -0.25 17.62 -5.12
CA ILE A 112 -1.18 17.82 -4.01
C ILE A 112 -0.83 16.99 -2.76
N TYR A 113 -0.02 15.93 -2.91
CA TYR A 113 0.41 15.06 -1.81
C TYR A 113 1.18 15.84 -0.74
N GLN A 114 1.86 16.93 -1.11
CA GLN A 114 2.61 17.75 -0.15
C GLN A 114 1.73 18.47 0.88
N SER A 115 0.43 18.59 0.59
CA SER A 115 -0.56 19.21 1.47
C SER A 115 -1.21 18.22 2.43
N ASP A 116 -0.91 16.93 2.32
CA ASP A 116 -1.41 15.87 3.18
C ASP A 116 -0.27 15.39 4.12
N PRO A 117 -0.39 15.61 5.44
CA PRO A 117 0.65 15.27 6.41
C PRO A 117 0.65 13.78 6.80
N THR A 118 -0.16 12.93 6.16
CA THR A 118 -0.20 11.50 6.47
C THR A 118 0.99 10.74 5.89
N GLN A 119 1.22 9.52 6.39
CA GLN A 119 2.39 8.72 6.02
C GLN A 119 2.39 8.26 4.55
N GLY A 120 1.22 8.02 3.95
CA GLY A 120 1.11 7.60 2.55
C GLY A 120 1.78 8.61 1.60
N PRO A 121 1.31 9.86 1.56
CA PRO A 121 1.91 10.96 0.82
C PRO A 121 3.40 11.15 1.12
N ALA A 122 3.83 11.03 2.38
CA ALA A 122 5.24 11.14 2.75
C ALA A 122 6.12 10.05 2.08
N CYS A 123 5.68 8.79 2.10
CA CYS A 123 6.33 7.69 1.38
C CYS A 123 6.31 7.90 -0.14
N ALA A 124 5.19 8.39 -0.68
CA ALA A 124 5.05 8.65 -2.10
C ALA A 124 6.01 9.75 -2.59
N ILE A 125 6.17 10.83 -1.82
CA ILE A 125 7.09 11.92 -2.18
C ILE A 125 8.56 11.46 -2.08
N ALA A 126 8.90 10.61 -1.09
CA ALA A 126 10.25 10.04 -0.96
C ALA A 126 10.72 9.32 -2.24
N ALA A 127 9.79 8.65 -2.93
CA ALA A 127 9.97 7.97 -4.20
C ALA A 127 9.23 8.70 -5.35
N GLY A 128 9.45 10.00 -5.48
CA GLY A 128 8.68 10.89 -6.34
C GLY A 128 8.59 10.46 -7.81
N ALA A 129 9.66 9.93 -8.41
CA ALA A 129 9.62 9.42 -9.78
C ALA A 129 8.70 8.20 -9.93
N ALA A 130 8.76 7.27 -8.98
CA ALA A 130 7.86 6.12 -8.92
C ALA A 130 6.40 6.54 -8.71
N THR A 131 6.16 7.58 -7.91
CA THR A 131 4.83 8.17 -7.69
C THR A 131 4.26 8.82 -8.95
N ILE A 132 5.04 9.64 -9.65
CA ILE A 132 4.65 10.21 -10.96
C ILE A 132 4.33 9.08 -11.95
N TYR A 133 5.13 8.01 -11.96
CA TYR A 133 4.87 6.84 -12.79
C TYR A 133 3.54 6.17 -12.45
N ARG A 134 3.22 5.93 -11.17
CA ARG A 134 1.94 5.33 -10.74
C ARG A 134 0.74 6.12 -11.22
N ASN A 135 0.82 7.46 -11.26
CA ASN A 135 -0.27 8.31 -11.74
C ASN A 135 -0.35 8.36 -13.27
N TYR A 136 0.75 8.68 -13.96
CA TYR A 136 0.73 9.07 -15.37
C TYR A 136 1.05 7.95 -16.36
N PHE A 137 1.65 6.85 -15.89
CA PHE A 137 2.23 5.83 -16.77
C PHE A 137 1.94 4.38 -16.37
N ALA A 138 1.38 4.13 -15.18
CA ALA A 138 1.02 2.78 -14.73
C ALA A 138 0.23 2.02 -15.81
N PRO A 139 0.57 0.74 -16.06
CA PRO A 139 -0.10 -0.03 -17.09
C PRO A 139 -1.53 -0.38 -16.67
N LEU A 140 -2.49 -0.07 -17.54
CA LEU A 140 -3.89 -0.46 -17.41
C LEU A 140 -4.35 -1.15 -18.70
N PRO A 141 -5.38 -2.00 -18.66
CA PRO A 141 -5.91 -2.60 -19.88
C PRO A 141 -6.30 -1.54 -20.92
N GLY A 142 -5.58 -1.49 -22.03
CA GLY A 142 -5.84 -0.56 -23.13
C GLY A 142 -5.44 0.91 -22.89
N GLN A 143 -4.74 1.25 -21.80
CA GLN A 143 -4.19 2.60 -21.60
C GLN A 143 -2.94 2.62 -20.69
N SER A 144 -2.28 3.77 -20.63
CA SER A 144 -1.16 4.02 -19.71
C SER A 144 -1.48 5.26 -18.87
N GLY A 145 -1.30 5.14 -17.55
CA GLY A 145 -1.69 6.13 -16.57
C GLY A 145 -3.13 5.99 -16.12
N GLN A 146 -3.39 6.41 -14.88
CA GLN A 146 -4.69 6.38 -14.24
C GLN A 146 -5.46 7.66 -14.54
N THR A 147 -6.78 7.55 -14.69
CA THR A 147 -7.71 8.68 -14.88
C THR A 147 -8.91 8.50 -13.98
N ARG A 148 -9.76 9.52 -13.80
CA ARG A 148 -11.03 9.42 -13.07
C ARG A 148 -11.88 8.21 -13.49
N HIS A 149 -11.80 7.82 -14.75
CA HIS A 149 -12.63 6.77 -15.34
C HIS A 149 -11.95 5.40 -15.44
N ARG A 150 -10.62 5.33 -15.28
CA ARG A 150 -9.87 4.08 -15.38
C ARG A 150 -8.67 4.10 -14.44
N GLN A 151 -8.76 3.28 -13.40
CA GLN A 151 -7.81 3.20 -12.30
C GLN A 151 -7.46 1.74 -12.02
N LEU A 152 -6.35 1.53 -11.33
CA LEU A 152 -6.07 0.26 -10.69
C LEU A 152 -7.11 0.05 -9.57
N ASP A 153 -7.44 -1.21 -9.31
CA ASP A 153 -8.32 -1.58 -8.22
C ASP A 153 -7.79 -2.87 -7.57
N ALA A 154 -7.15 -2.70 -6.42
CA ALA A 154 -6.58 -3.79 -5.64
C ALA A 154 -7.63 -4.60 -4.84
N LEU A 155 -8.89 -4.15 -4.81
CA LEU A 155 -10.02 -4.84 -4.15
C LEU A 155 -10.90 -5.59 -5.15
N ALA A 156 -10.76 -5.36 -6.46
CA ALA A 156 -11.63 -5.92 -7.50
C ALA A 156 -11.80 -7.45 -7.45
N ASP A 157 -10.72 -8.20 -7.16
CA ASP A 157 -10.78 -9.66 -7.06
C ASP A 157 -11.53 -10.14 -5.79
N VAL A 158 -11.47 -9.37 -4.70
CA VAL A 158 -12.27 -9.61 -3.49
C VAL A 158 -13.73 -9.33 -3.79
N GLU A 159 -14.04 -8.23 -4.50
CA GLU A 159 -15.39 -7.90 -4.94
C GLU A 159 -16.00 -9.04 -5.77
N ALA A 160 -15.27 -9.51 -6.77
CA ALA A 160 -15.70 -10.60 -7.63
C ALA A 160 -15.94 -11.90 -6.84
N ALA A 161 -15.11 -12.17 -5.83
CA ALA A 161 -15.29 -13.33 -4.96
C ALA A 161 -16.55 -13.20 -4.06
N LEU A 162 -16.78 -12.04 -3.45
CA LEU A 162 -17.97 -11.78 -2.64
C LEU A 162 -19.24 -11.81 -3.49
N ARG A 163 -19.23 -11.17 -4.67
CA ARG A 163 -20.40 -11.14 -5.58
C ARG A 163 -20.85 -12.51 -6.06
N ARG A 164 -19.93 -13.47 -6.21
CA ARG A 164 -20.27 -14.86 -6.56
C ARG A 164 -21.08 -15.57 -5.46
N ARG A 165 -21.03 -15.08 -4.22
CA ARG A 165 -21.75 -15.64 -3.06
C ARG A 165 -23.03 -14.88 -2.72
N LEU A 166 -23.25 -13.72 -3.33
CA LEU A 166 -24.48 -12.95 -3.13
C LEU A 166 -25.62 -13.49 -4.00
N PRO A 167 -26.88 -13.42 -3.51
CA PRO A 167 -28.04 -13.53 -4.40
C PRO A 167 -27.98 -12.42 -5.47
N ARG A 168 -28.60 -12.66 -6.64
CA ARG A 168 -28.54 -11.75 -7.78
C ARG A 168 -29.07 -10.36 -7.40
N GLY A 169 -28.26 -9.32 -7.64
CA GLY A 169 -28.60 -7.93 -7.37
C GLY A 169 -28.18 -7.50 -5.96
N GLY A 170 -27.26 -6.55 -5.88
CA GLY A 170 -26.75 -6.00 -4.63
C GLY A 170 -25.45 -5.23 -4.86
N GLU A 171 -25.42 -3.96 -4.46
CA GLU A 171 -24.21 -3.15 -4.47
C GLU A 171 -23.54 -3.27 -3.10
N LEU A 172 -22.31 -3.78 -3.09
CA LEU A 172 -21.52 -3.90 -1.86
C LEU A 172 -20.92 -2.55 -1.46
N TRP A 173 -20.31 -1.87 -2.43
CA TRP A 173 -19.75 -0.53 -2.31
C TRP A 173 -19.66 0.12 -3.69
N ALA A 174 -19.50 1.45 -3.68
CA ALA A 174 -19.07 2.20 -4.85
C ALA A 174 -17.56 2.51 -4.73
N MET A 175 -16.76 2.11 -5.72
CA MET A 175 -15.34 2.47 -5.77
C MET A 175 -15.19 3.88 -6.35
N THR A 176 -14.66 4.82 -5.57
CA THR A 176 -14.45 6.21 -6.01
C THR A 176 -13.01 6.62 -5.71
N ASN A 177 -12.18 6.80 -6.74
CA ASN A 177 -10.78 7.22 -6.61
C ASN A 177 -9.95 6.40 -5.61
N GLY A 178 -10.15 5.07 -5.62
CA GLY A 178 -9.47 4.14 -4.72
C GLY A 178 -10.10 4.00 -3.32
N TYR A 179 -11.22 4.69 -3.06
CA TYR A 179 -12.01 4.56 -1.83
C TYR A 179 -13.20 3.60 -2.05
N ALA A 180 -13.25 2.50 -1.30
CA ALA A 180 -14.39 1.59 -1.27
C ALA A 180 -15.49 2.16 -0.36
N LEU A 181 -16.43 2.92 -0.93
CA LEU A 181 -17.50 3.59 -0.18
C LEU A 181 -18.67 2.60 0.03
N CYS A 182 -18.62 1.86 1.13
CA CYS A 182 -19.63 0.83 1.42
C CYS A 182 -20.97 1.43 1.86
N THR A 183 -22.05 0.76 1.46
CA THR A 183 -23.39 1.01 2.01
C THR A 183 -23.63 0.12 3.22
N ARG A 184 -24.62 0.47 4.06
CA ARG A 184 -24.95 -0.36 5.21
C ARG A 184 -25.43 -1.76 4.80
N SER A 185 -26.29 -1.86 3.80
CA SER A 185 -26.76 -3.15 3.27
C SER A 185 -25.64 -3.98 2.65
N GLY A 186 -24.65 -3.31 2.02
CA GLY A 186 -23.46 -3.97 1.50
C GLY A 186 -22.64 -4.62 2.61
N LEU A 187 -22.38 -3.87 3.69
CA LEU A 187 -21.67 -4.38 4.87
C LEU A 187 -22.41 -5.53 5.56
N ASP A 188 -23.74 -5.43 5.72
CA ASP A 188 -24.55 -6.51 6.29
C ASP A 188 -24.48 -7.77 5.41
N SER A 189 -24.47 -7.62 4.09
CA SER A 189 -24.34 -8.74 3.15
C SER A 189 -22.97 -9.40 3.22
N ILE A 190 -21.90 -8.61 3.33
CA ILE A 190 -20.53 -9.13 3.51
C ILE A 190 -20.43 -9.86 4.83
N THR A 191 -20.94 -9.28 5.92
CA THR A 191 -20.96 -9.91 7.24
C THR A 191 -21.68 -11.24 7.21
N ALA A 192 -22.86 -11.31 6.60
CA ALA A 192 -23.60 -12.56 6.45
C ALA A 192 -22.83 -13.63 5.65
N ILE A 193 -22.08 -13.24 4.61
CA ILE A 193 -21.19 -14.16 3.89
C ILE A 193 -20.09 -14.68 4.81
N LEU A 194 -19.43 -13.79 5.57
CA LEU A 194 -18.32 -14.16 6.44
C LEU A 194 -18.77 -15.04 7.61
N ASP A 195 -19.91 -14.74 8.23
CA ASP A 195 -20.48 -15.53 9.33
C ASP A 195 -20.90 -16.94 8.89
N ALA A 196 -21.29 -17.09 7.61
CA ALA A 196 -21.64 -18.38 7.01
C ALA A 196 -20.43 -19.15 6.44
N SER A 197 -19.22 -18.56 6.50
CA SER A 197 -18.01 -19.15 5.94
C SER A 197 -17.22 -19.93 6.99
N ASP A 198 -16.53 -20.99 6.55
CA ASP A 198 -15.45 -21.59 7.36
C ASP A 198 -14.12 -20.83 7.19
N GLU A 199 -13.12 -21.17 8.01
CA GLU A 199 -11.81 -20.51 7.95
C GLU A 199 -11.11 -20.71 6.60
N GLY A 200 -11.32 -21.83 5.91
CA GLY A 200 -10.74 -22.08 4.60
C GLY A 200 -11.32 -21.15 3.53
N GLU A 201 -12.64 -20.92 3.59
CA GLU A 201 -13.33 -19.97 2.72
C GLU A 201 -12.94 -18.52 3.00
N ILE A 202 -12.81 -18.14 4.28
CA ILE A 202 -12.32 -16.82 4.70
C ILE A 202 -10.87 -16.62 4.24
N ASP A 203 -10.01 -17.63 4.39
CA ASP A 203 -8.62 -17.59 3.92
C ASP A 203 -8.54 -17.45 2.39
N ALA A 204 -9.44 -18.12 1.66
CA ALA A 204 -9.54 -17.97 0.21
C ALA A 204 -9.97 -16.56 -0.22
N LEU A 205 -10.86 -15.90 0.54
CA LEU A 205 -11.23 -14.50 0.35
C LEU A 205 -10.06 -13.56 0.63
N ARG A 206 -9.36 -13.73 1.76
CA ARG A 206 -8.12 -12.99 2.06
C ARG A 206 -7.12 -13.13 0.92
N GLY A 207 -6.97 -14.35 0.39
CA GLY A 207 -6.10 -14.68 -0.73
C GLY A 207 -6.38 -13.94 -2.05
N GLN A 208 -7.55 -13.31 -2.20
CA GLN A 208 -7.92 -12.51 -3.38
C GLN A 208 -7.45 -11.06 -3.32
N LEU A 209 -7.16 -10.53 -2.13
CA LEU A 209 -6.72 -9.14 -2.01
C LEU A 209 -5.41 -8.93 -2.76
N ARG A 210 -5.31 -7.84 -3.50
CA ARG A 210 -4.05 -7.39 -4.10
C ARG A 210 -3.44 -6.27 -3.28
N ILE A 211 -2.13 -6.13 -3.40
CA ILE A 211 -1.39 -4.95 -2.96
C ILE A 211 -0.57 -4.41 -4.12
N GLY A 212 -0.20 -3.14 -4.08
CA GLY A 212 0.82 -2.61 -4.99
C GLY A 212 2.20 -2.93 -4.47
N LEU A 213 3.00 -3.69 -5.21
CA LEU A 213 4.40 -3.91 -4.87
C LEU A 213 5.28 -3.15 -5.86
N HIS A 214 5.98 -2.12 -5.38
CA HIS A 214 6.90 -1.32 -6.19
C HIS A 214 8.33 -1.57 -5.72
N SER A 215 9.03 -2.49 -6.40
CA SER A 215 10.38 -2.90 -6.00
C SER A 215 11.45 -2.01 -6.62
N ASP A 216 12.57 -1.85 -5.91
CA ASP A 216 13.78 -1.17 -6.39
C ASP A 216 13.54 0.27 -6.87
N VAL A 217 12.71 1.02 -6.14
CA VAL A 217 12.40 2.43 -6.43
C VAL A 217 13.57 3.32 -5.99
N GLU A 218 14.01 4.24 -6.84
CA GLU A 218 15.06 5.21 -6.50
C GLU A 218 14.48 6.31 -5.59
N LEU A 219 15.17 6.60 -4.48
CA LEU A 219 14.76 7.65 -3.55
C LEU A 219 15.14 9.03 -4.07
N THR A 220 14.17 9.72 -4.67
CA THR A 220 14.40 11.01 -5.32
C THR A 220 14.65 12.18 -4.35
N ASP A 221 14.38 11.97 -3.06
CA ASP A 221 14.75 12.93 -2.00
C ASP A 221 16.20 12.78 -1.53
N ALA A 222 16.90 11.71 -1.92
CA ALA A 222 18.30 11.51 -1.59
C ALA A 222 19.23 12.29 -2.55
N ASP A 223 20.40 12.64 -2.02
CA ASP A 223 21.54 13.06 -2.83
C ASP A 223 22.15 11.87 -3.58
N GLU A 224 22.98 12.14 -4.59
CA GLU A 224 23.67 11.09 -5.33
C GLU A 224 24.89 10.55 -4.56
N PRO A 225 25.16 9.22 -4.59
CA PRO A 225 24.35 8.18 -5.23
C PRO A 225 23.07 7.87 -4.44
N ARG A 226 21.94 7.79 -5.14
CA ARG A 226 20.63 7.57 -4.50
C ARG A 226 20.42 6.09 -4.19
N PRO A 227 20.05 5.73 -2.96
CA PRO A 227 19.68 4.37 -2.62
C PRO A 227 18.32 4.00 -3.22
N THR A 228 18.06 2.69 -3.29
CA THR A 228 16.76 2.14 -3.65
C THR A 228 16.08 1.49 -2.45
N VAL A 229 14.76 1.45 -2.46
CA VAL A 229 13.93 0.69 -1.51
C VAL A 229 12.82 -0.02 -2.26
N SER A 230 12.06 -0.86 -1.56
CA SER A 230 10.79 -1.40 -2.06
C SER A 230 9.63 -0.82 -1.27
N GLN A 231 8.47 -0.63 -1.92
CA GLN A 231 7.26 -0.10 -1.27
C GLN A 231 6.06 -1.03 -1.52
N ALA A 232 5.37 -1.42 -0.45
CA ALA A 232 4.13 -2.20 -0.47
C ALA A 232 2.93 -1.28 -0.17
N PHE A 233 2.23 -0.86 -1.22
CA PHE A 233 1.02 -0.03 -1.17
C PHE A 233 -0.18 -0.88 -0.75
N CYS A 234 -0.59 -0.72 0.50
CA CYS A 234 -1.68 -1.45 1.12
C CYS A 234 -2.79 -0.49 1.51
N SER A 235 -4.02 -0.80 1.09
CA SER A 235 -5.21 -0.05 1.50
C SER A 235 -5.89 -0.74 2.68
N ALA A 236 -6.45 0.06 3.57
CA ALA A 236 -7.51 -0.35 4.49
C ALA A 236 -8.86 0.09 3.94
N LEU A 237 -9.95 -0.20 4.66
CA LEU A 237 -11.26 0.33 4.32
C LEU A 237 -11.43 1.76 4.86
N PRO A 238 -12.08 2.67 4.12
CA PRO A 238 -12.20 4.08 4.51
C PRO A 238 -13.39 4.31 5.46
N VAL A 239 -13.34 3.70 6.65
CA VAL A 239 -14.41 3.72 7.68
C VAL A 239 -14.88 5.13 8.00
N ALA A 240 -13.96 6.08 8.20
CA ALA A 240 -14.27 7.47 8.55
C ALA A 240 -14.88 8.31 7.41
N TYR A 241 -14.87 7.80 6.17
CA TYR A 241 -15.36 8.52 4.99
C TYR A 241 -16.81 8.17 4.64
N CYS A 242 -17.47 7.34 5.45
CA CYS A 242 -18.79 6.81 5.18
C CYS A 242 -19.70 6.94 6.41
N SER A 243 -21.02 6.94 6.20
CA SER A 243 -22.01 7.09 7.27
C SER A 243 -22.19 5.88 8.21
N PRO A 244 -22.06 4.60 7.78
CA PRO A 244 -22.25 3.45 8.67
C PRO A 244 -21.25 3.46 9.83
N ALA A 245 -21.73 3.20 11.04
CA ALA A 245 -20.90 3.13 12.25
C ALA A 245 -19.79 2.06 12.15
N PRO A 246 -18.61 2.27 12.78
CA PRO A 246 -17.46 1.36 12.69
C PRO A 246 -17.78 -0.12 12.93
N ARG A 247 -18.66 -0.45 13.87
CA ARG A 247 -19.07 -1.84 14.16
C ARG A 247 -19.59 -2.65 12.96
N TYR A 248 -20.13 -1.98 11.94
CA TYR A 248 -20.61 -2.67 10.72
C TYR A 248 -19.48 -2.95 9.73
N TRP A 249 -18.36 -2.25 9.88
CA TRP A 249 -17.17 -2.45 9.05
C TRP A 249 -16.29 -3.58 9.56
N GLU A 250 -16.33 -3.86 10.87
CA GLU A 250 -15.37 -4.74 11.55
C GLU A 250 -15.08 -6.05 10.79
N PRO A 251 -16.07 -6.86 10.37
CA PRO A 251 -15.79 -8.12 9.70
C PRO A 251 -15.01 -7.93 8.39
N PHE A 252 -15.40 -6.94 7.59
CA PHE A 252 -14.75 -6.67 6.31
C PHE A 252 -13.39 -5.97 6.50
N ALA A 253 -13.30 -5.04 7.45
CA ALA A 253 -12.08 -4.32 7.77
C ALA A 253 -10.98 -5.26 8.26
N ARG A 254 -11.31 -6.19 9.17
CA ARG A 254 -10.40 -7.23 9.64
C ARG A 254 -9.90 -8.10 8.48
N LEU A 255 -10.78 -8.57 7.60
CA LEU A 255 -10.40 -9.36 6.43
C LEU A 255 -9.39 -8.63 5.54
N VAL A 256 -9.63 -7.35 5.24
CA VAL A 256 -8.74 -6.53 4.40
C VAL A 256 -7.42 -6.25 5.12
N LEU A 257 -7.44 -5.88 6.40
CA LEU A 257 -6.23 -5.63 7.20
C LEU A 257 -5.36 -6.88 7.32
N GLU A 258 -5.95 -8.03 7.67
CA GLU A 258 -5.26 -9.30 7.78
C GLU A 258 -4.57 -9.68 6.46
N ALA A 259 -5.29 -9.53 5.34
CA ALA A 259 -4.74 -9.82 4.03
C ALA A 259 -3.63 -8.84 3.62
N SER A 260 -3.76 -7.54 3.93
CA SER A 260 -2.76 -6.50 3.65
C SER A 260 -1.46 -6.72 4.41
N TYR A 261 -1.53 -6.98 5.73
CA TYR A 261 -0.33 -7.24 6.53
C TYR A 261 0.31 -8.58 6.14
N GLU A 262 -0.49 -9.61 5.90
CA GLU A 262 0.05 -10.89 5.45
C GLU A 262 0.75 -10.77 4.08
N ALA A 263 0.15 -10.05 3.13
CA ALA A 263 0.75 -9.82 1.82
C ALA A 263 2.07 -9.07 1.95
N THR A 264 2.14 -8.08 2.84
CA THR A 264 3.38 -7.33 3.12
C THR A 264 4.47 -8.25 3.71
N ILE A 265 4.12 -9.16 4.62
CA ILE A 265 5.06 -10.13 5.18
C ILE A 265 5.60 -11.07 4.09
N TRP A 266 4.75 -11.61 3.21
CA TRP A 266 5.25 -12.47 2.13
C TRP A 266 6.08 -11.70 1.11
N ALA A 267 5.72 -10.45 0.81
CA ALA A 267 6.56 -9.57 0.01
C ALA A 267 7.93 -9.31 0.68
N ALA A 268 7.98 -9.16 2.01
CA ALA A 268 9.23 -9.01 2.75
C ALA A 268 10.09 -10.28 2.72
N VAL A 269 9.48 -11.46 2.83
CA VAL A 269 10.20 -12.75 2.65
C VAL A 269 10.83 -12.82 1.25
N LEU A 270 10.11 -12.40 0.22
CA LEU A 270 10.62 -12.38 -1.15
C LEU A 270 11.71 -11.31 -1.34
N ASN A 271 11.53 -10.11 -0.77
CA ASN A 271 12.52 -9.03 -0.78
C ASN A 271 13.83 -9.46 -0.10
N ALA A 272 13.73 -10.23 0.99
CA ALA A 272 14.89 -10.76 1.70
C ALA A 272 15.78 -11.61 0.80
N ILE A 273 15.22 -12.34 -0.17
CA ILE A 273 16.01 -13.17 -1.10
C ILE A 273 16.92 -12.29 -1.97
N SER A 274 16.39 -11.17 -2.43
CA SER A 274 17.07 -10.24 -3.35
C SER A 274 18.01 -9.26 -2.63
N GLY A 275 17.85 -9.05 -1.32
CA GLY A 275 18.70 -8.12 -0.59
C GLY A 275 18.39 -8.03 0.91
N SER A 276 17.46 -7.15 1.28
CA SER A 276 17.19 -6.78 2.67
C SER A 276 16.04 -7.58 3.27
N ASN A 277 16.25 -8.10 4.48
CA ASN A 277 15.22 -8.74 5.29
C ASN A 277 14.49 -7.76 6.23
N ILE A 278 14.74 -6.46 6.08
CA ILE A 278 14.10 -5.42 6.88
C ILE A 278 12.76 -5.06 6.25
N VAL A 279 11.71 -5.08 7.05
CA VAL A 279 10.38 -4.58 6.67
C VAL A 279 9.88 -3.58 7.70
N LEU A 280 9.44 -2.43 7.20
CA LEU A 280 8.86 -1.36 8.00
C LEU A 280 7.34 -1.43 7.87
N LEU A 281 6.65 -1.74 8.97
CA LEU A 281 5.20 -1.82 9.04
C LEU A 281 4.63 -0.59 9.71
N THR A 282 3.48 -0.12 9.24
CA THR A 282 2.77 1.03 9.80
C THR A 282 1.38 0.61 10.28
N SER A 283 0.66 1.51 10.96
CA SER A 283 -0.74 1.31 11.33
C SER A 283 -1.65 1.64 10.12
N VAL A 284 -1.70 0.72 9.15
CA VAL A 284 -2.49 0.89 7.92
C VAL A 284 -3.95 1.12 8.30
N GLY A 285 -4.49 2.27 7.89
CA GLY A 285 -5.89 2.64 8.12
C GLY A 285 -6.23 3.23 9.49
N GLY A 286 -5.30 3.25 10.45
CA GLY A 286 -5.54 3.76 11.82
C GLY A 286 -5.55 5.30 11.94
N GLY A 287 -5.18 6.01 10.88
CA GLY A 287 -5.25 7.47 10.80
C GLY A 287 -6.54 7.94 10.13
N ALA A 288 -6.39 8.61 8.98
CA ALA A 288 -7.51 9.24 8.25
C ALA A 288 -8.65 8.28 7.90
N PHE A 289 -8.36 6.99 7.64
CA PHE A 289 -9.37 5.98 7.31
C PHE A 289 -10.18 5.51 8.52
N GLY A 290 -9.74 5.77 9.75
CA GLY A 290 -10.51 5.52 10.98
C GLY A 290 -10.79 4.05 11.29
N ASN A 291 -9.87 3.13 10.97
CA ASN A 291 -9.97 1.75 11.43
C ASN A 291 -9.58 1.68 12.91
N GLU A 292 -10.27 0.83 13.67
CA GLU A 292 -10.00 0.66 15.10
C GLU A 292 -8.61 0.03 15.34
N ASP A 293 -7.89 0.55 16.34
CA ASP A 293 -6.55 0.08 16.70
C ASP A 293 -6.50 -1.42 17.01
N SER A 294 -7.58 -1.96 17.60
CA SER A 294 -7.67 -3.39 17.94
C SER A 294 -7.71 -4.28 16.69
N TRP A 295 -8.38 -3.85 15.62
CA TRP A 295 -8.43 -4.61 14.36
C TRP A 295 -7.06 -4.66 13.71
N ILE A 296 -6.35 -3.54 13.75
CA ILE A 296 -5.00 -3.41 13.21
C ILE A 296 -4.01 -4.26 14.02
N GLU A 297 -4.09 -4.20 15.36
CA GLU A 297 -3.24 -5.00 16.24
C GLU A 297 -3.42 -6.50 16.00
N ASP A 298 -4.66 -6.97 15.90
CA ASP A 298 -4.95 -8.39 15.65
C ASP A 298 -4.43 -8.85 14.29
N ALA A 299 -4.62 -8.03 13.25
CA ALA A 299 -4.13 -8.33 11.91
C ALA A 299 -2.60 -8.36 11.84
N LEU A 300 -1.92 -7.42 12.51
CA LEU A 300 -0.46 -7.43 12.68
C LEU A 300 0.02 -8.66 13.43
N ARG A 301 -0.59 -8.97 14.59
CA ARG A 301 -0.26 -10.17 15.39
C ARG A 301 -0.34 -11.43 14.54
N ARG A 302 -1.43 -11.59 13.78
CA ARG A 302 -1.62 -12.72 12.87
C ARG A 302 -0.51 -12.80 11.82
N ALA A 303 -0.17 -11.69 11.16
CA ALA A 303 0.88 -11.66 10.15
C ALA A 303 2.27 -11.97 10.73
N LEU A 304 2.58 -11.48 11.94
CA LEU A 304 3.85 -11.74 12.62
C LEU A 304 4.01 -13.21 13.05
N LEU A 305 2.91 -13.89 13.41
CA LEU A 305 2.90 -15.33 13.70
C LEU A 305 3.23 -16.16 12.45
N LEU A 306 2.68 -15.78 11.28
CA LEU A 306 2.99 -16.44 10.00
C LEU A 306 4.46 -16.29 9.60
N ALA A 307 5.11 -15.21 10.01
CA ALA A 307 6.54 -14.94 9.78
C ALA A 307 7.50 -15.67 10.74
N SER A 308 7.01 -16.45 11.71
CA SER A 308 7.83 -16.98 12.82
C SER A 308 9.06 -17.79 12.41
N GLY A 309 9.02 -18.50 11.28
CA GLY A 309 10.12 -19.30 10.75
C GLY A 309 11.08 -18.59 9.78
N PHE A 310 10.92 -17.28 9.59
CA PHE A 310 11.72 -16.49 8.64
C PHE A 310 12.59 -15.47 9.39
N ASP A 311 13.84 -15.29 8.95
CA ASP A 311 14.72 -14.24 9.46
C ASP A 311 14.32 -12.88 8.88
N LEU A 312 13.23 -12.30 9.41
CA LEU A 312 12.79 -10.95 9.09
C LEU A 312 13.06 -10.00 10.25
N ASP A 313 13.58 -8.82 9.94
CA ASP A 313 13.68 -7.72 10.90
C ASP A 313 12.51 -6.75 10.67
N VAL A 314 11.50 -6.83 11.53
CA VAL A 314 10.30 -6.01 11.45
C VAL A 314 10.49 -4.76 12.29
N ARG A 315 10.36 -3.59 11.65
CA ARG A 315 10.31 -2.29 12.30
C ARG A 315 8.87 -1.79 12.31
N LEU A 316 8.23 -1.69 13.47
CA LEU A 316 6.93 -1.03 13.58
C LEU A 316 7.16 0.48 13.66
N VAL A 317 6.67 1.21 12.67
CA VAL A 317 6.90 2.64 12.47
C VAL A 317 5.81 3.46 13.16
N SER A 318 6.20 4.29 14.11
CA SER A 318 5.37 5.36 14.64
C SER A 318 5.93 6.71 14.22
N TYR A 319 5.07 7.71 14.00
CA TYR A 319 5.57 9.07 13.77
C TYR A 319 6.13 9.68 15.07
N ASP A 320 5.35 9.59 16.16
CA ASP A 320 5.70 10.08 17.49
C ASP A 320 5.80 8.90 18.49
N ARG A 321 5.08 9.00 19.61
CA ARG A 321 5.01 7.96 20.64
C ARG A 321 4.33 6.72 20.04
N PRO A 322 4.95 5.54 20.14
CA PRO A 322 4.32 4.29 19.73
C PRO A 322 2.99 4.08 20.44
N THR A 323 2.02 3.54 19.71
CA THR A 323 0.72 3.17 20.28
C THR A 323 0.89 2.04 21.30
N GLU A 324 -0.07 1.91 22.22
CA GLU A 324 -0.07 0.79 23.17
C GLU A 324 -0.12 -0.58 22.46
N ALA A 325 -0.79 -0.66 21.30
CA ALA A 325 -0.78 -1.83 20.45
C ALA A 325 0.64 -2.18 19.97
N PHE A 326 1.39 -1.21 19.47
CA PHE A 326 2.76 -1.43 18.99
C PHE A 326 3.71 -1.82 20.14
N LEU A 327 3.54 -1.22 21.32
CA LEU A 327 4.29 -1.60 22.52
C LEU A 327 3.98 -3.04 22.96
N ARG A 328 2.71 -3.47 22.89
CA ARG A 328 2.32 -4.87 23.15
C ARG A 328 2.96 -5.83 22.15
N LEU A 329 2.86 -5.53 20.86
CA LEU A 329 3.44 -6.34 19.79
C LEU A 329 4.97 -6.45 19.92
N GLN A 330 5.67 -5.36 20.23
CA GLN A 330 7.11 -5.41 20.48
C GLN A 330 7.46 -6.32 21.67
N ARG A 331 6.70 -6.25 22.78
CA ARG A 331 6.93 -7.14 23.94
C ARG A 331 6.66 -8.61 23.62
N GLU A 332 5.66 -8.88 22.80
CA GLU A 332 5.26 -10.24 22.41
C GLU A 332 6.24 -10.87 21.41
N PHE A 333 6.80 -10.06 20.49
CA PHE A 333 7.51 -10.55 19.31
C PHE A 333 8.96 -10.07 19.15
N GLY A 334 9.46 -9.26 20.08
CA GLY A 334 10.83 -8.75 20.15
C GLY A 334 11.91 -9.80 20.33
#